data_AF-A0AAU9NFD9-F1
#
_entry.id   AF-A0AAU9NFD9-F1
#
_cell.length_a   1.000
_cell.length_b   1.000
_cell.length_c   1.000
_cell.angle_alpha   90.00
_cell.angle_beta   90.00
_cell.angle_gamma   90.00
#
_symmetry.space_group_name_H-M   'P 1'
#
loop_
_entity.id
_entity.type
_entity.pdbx_description
1 polymer ?
#
loop_
_entity_poly.entity_id
_entity_poly.type
_entity_poly.pdbx_seq_one_letter_code
_entity_poly.pdbx_strand_id
1 'polypeptide(L)'
;MKEGKGREMLFETESGDIMDRVRFEGMRPNHKIHSFVIDCWAVVLNFEEENLRNKKSPPRVFNTQIMKNYWILQYLLSKDSDFLMRMCFLIHNHGHFYGLIFNLTNPEHIIIDSIRYTKKVEDIYGEIPKLVPKKMKMAWQTKAKTNDDGIFLMRHMEKYMGEKEEKWDVELGEDSVRTSKKIAKLRTFYVAKLANHQINKQIKLNVEEALEFSKLDKKTRCMLVKEGSEARDKLEMKKV
;
A
#
# COMPACT_ATOMS: atom_id res chain seq x y z
N MET A 1 -6.35 37.88 12.73
CA MET A 1 -6.21 37.05 11.52
C MET A 1 -5.55 35.74 11.95
N LYS A 2 -6.27 34.62 11.96
CA LYS A 2 -5.67 33.30 12.20
C LYS A 2 -5.17 32.81 10.86
N GLU A 3 -3.85 32.77 10.68
CA GLU A 3 -3.23 32.05 9.57
C GLU A 3 -3.83 30.65 9.50
N GLY A 4 -4.28 30.24 8.32
CA GLY A 4 -4.80 28.91 8.10
C GLY A 4 -3.70 27.92 8.44
N LYS A 5 -3.84 27.16 9.53
CA LYS A 5 -2.97 26.02 9.83
C LYS A 5 -2.94 25.14 8.59
N GLY A 6 -1.82 25.15 7.86
CA GLY A 6 -1.57 24.21 6.79
C GLY A 6 -1.79 22.79 7.29
N ARG A 7 -2.16 21.86 6.41
CA ARG A 7 -2.29 20.46 6.80
C ARG A 7 -0.93 19.98 7.30
N GLU A 8 -0.92 19.39 8.48
CA GLU A 8 0.29 18.88 9.10
C GLU A 8 0.82 17.69 8.30
N MET A 9 2.11 17.73 7.96
CA MET A 9 2.78 16.76 7.11
C MET A 9 3.50 15.72 7.96
N LEU A 10 3.22 14.44 7.71
CA LEU A 10 3.90 13.32 8.41
C LEU A 10 4.89 12.57 7.51
N PHE A 11 4.79 12.77 6.20
CA PHE A 11 5.72 12.20 5.24
C PHE A 11 6.02 13.21 4.14
N GLU A 12 7.30 13.38 3.85
CA GLU A 12 7.79 14.21 2.74
C GLU A 12 9.14 13.69 2.24
N THR A 13 9.33 13.59 0.92
CA THR A 13 10.60 13.16 0.31
C THR A 13 11.30 14.30 -0.45
N GLU A 14 12.54 14.07 -0.89
CA GLU A 14 13.24 14.98 -1.81
C GLU A 14 12.57 15.10 -3.18
N SER A 15 11.91 14.04 -3.65
CA SER A 15 11.16 14.01 -4.90
C SER A 15 9.80 14.73 -4.84
N GLY A 16 9.40 15.25 -3.67
CA GLY A 16 8.14 15.97 -3.48
C GLY A 16 6.93 15.09 -3.19
N ASP A 17 7.13 13.82 -2.85
CA ASP A 17 6.05 12.93 -2.40
C ASP A 17 5.63 13.32 -0.98
N ILE A 18 4.32 13.51 -0.78
CA ILE A 18 3.79 14.11 0.45
C ILE A 18 2.57 13.36 1.00
N MET A 19 2.49 13.23 2.33
CA MET A 19 1.30 12.74 3.02
C MET A 19 1.01 13.49 4.31
N ASP A 20 -0.20 14.05 4.39
CA ASP A 20 -0.69 14.73 5.58
C ASP A 20 -1.21 13.77 6.66
N ARG A 21 -1.31 14.29 7.89
CA ARG A 21 -1.80 13.55 9.07
C ARG A 21 -3.17 12.93 8.86
N VAL A 22 -4.11 13.63 8.23
CA VAL A 22 -5.49 13.13 8.05
C VAL A 22 -5.49 11.84 7.22
N ARG A 23 -4.70 11.80 6.16
CA ARG A 23 -4.54 10.60 5.30
C ARG A 23 -3.80 9.49 6.03
N PHE A 24 -2.77 9.84 6.80
CA PHE A 24 -2.01 8.89 7.60
C PHE A 24 -2.86 8.19 8.67
N GLU A 25 -3.79 8.92 9.29
CA GLU A 25 -4.74 8.38 10.26
C GLU A 25 -5.73 7.37 9.65
N GLY A 26 -5.85 7.31 8.31
CA GLY A 26 -6.49 6.23 7.58
C GLY A 26 -5.90 4.84 7.87
N MET A 27 -4.68 4.77 8.39
CA MET A 27 -4.04 3.51 8.80
C MET A 27 -4.60 2.93 10.11
N ARG A 28 -5.40 3.66 10.88
CA ARG A 28 -6.06 3.14 12.10
C ARG A 28 -6.99 1.97 11.76
N PRO A 29 -7.19 0.99 12.66
CA PRO A 29 -8.09 -0.15 12.41
C PRO A 29 -9.47 0.26 11.89
N ASN A 30 -10.05 -0.56 11.02
CA ASN A 30 -11.37 -0.38 10.39
C ASN A 30 -11.51 0.83 9.45
N HIS A 31 -10.46 1.61 9.22
CA HIS A 31 -10.50 2.71 8.25
C HIS A 31 -9.93 2.29 6.91
N LYS A 32 -10.55 2.78 5.85
CA LYS A 32 -10.06 2.58 4.49
C LYS A 32 -8.74 3.31 4.31
N ILE A 33 -7.76 2.61 3.73
CA ILE A 33 -6.46 3.20 3.39
C ILE A 33 -6.65 4.22 2.26
N HIS A 34 -6.03 5.38 2.40
CA HIS A 34 -6.04 6.40 1.35
C HIS A 34 -4.97 6.06 0.28
N SER A 35 -5.23 6.33 -0.99
CA SER A 35 -4.28 6.03 -2.09
C SER A 35 -2.89 6.65 -1.90
N PHE A 36 -2.81 7.91 -1.42
CA PHE A 36 -1.55 8.55 -1.05
C PHE A 36 -0.67 7.76 -0.07
N VAL A 37 -1.26 6.93 0.81
CA VAL A 37 -0.48 6.03 1.67
C VAL A 37 0.24 4.99 0.82
N ILE A 38 -0.45 4.45 -0.19
CA ILE A 38 0.13 3.46 -1.11
C ILE A 38 1.15 4.12 -2.03
N ASP A 39 0.90 5.36 -2.48
CA ASP A 39 1.87 6.14 -3.26
C ASP A 39 3.19 6.30 -2.46
N CYS A 40 3.11 6.76 -1.21
CA CYS A 40 4.28 6.89 -0.33
C CYS A 40 4.96 5.54 -0.05
N TRP A 41 4.18 4.46 0.06
CA TRP A 41 4.72 3.12 0.25
C TRP A 41 5.49 2.62 -0.98
N ALA A 42 4.99 2.87 -2.18
CA ALA A 42 5.69 2.56 -3.41
C ALA A 42 7.04 3.30 -3.49
N VAL A 43 7.08 4.57 -3.06
CA VAL A 43 8.33 5.36 -2.99
C VAL A 43 9.33 4.76 -2.01
N VAL A 44 8.89 4.36 -0.81
CA VAL A 44 9.74 3.64 0.16
C VAL A 44 10.28 2.34 -0.45
N LEU A 45 9.43 1.52 -1.05
CA LEU A 45 9.85 0.25 -1.62
C LEU A 45 10.80 0.42 -2.81
N ASN A 46 10.59 1.43 -3.67
CA ASN A 46 11.53 1.72 -4.76
C ASN A 46 12.90 2.13 -4.22
N PHE A 47 12.95 2.96 -3.17
CA PHE A 47 14.21 3.30 -2.51
C PHE A 47 14.89 2.04 -1.93
N GLU A 48 14.15 1.17 -1.24
CA GLU A 48 14.70 -0.07 -0.68
C GLU A 48 15.17 -1.03 -1.78
N GLU A 49 14.46 -1.08 -2.91
CA GLU A 49 14.83 -1.92 -4.04
C GLU A 49 16.12 -1.44 -4.72
N GLU A 50 16.33 -0.13 -4.81
CA GLU A 50 17.55 0.45 -5.36
C GLU A 50 18.75 0.30 -4.39
N ASN A 51 18.52 0.51 -3.09
CA ASN A 51 19.61 0.68 -2.12
C ASN A 51 19.87 -0.55 -1.24
N LEU A 52 18.87 -1.37 -0.98
CA LEU A 52 18.92 -2.45 0.03
C LEU A 52 18.61 -3.85 -0.53
N ARG A 53 18.21 -3.96 -1.81
CA ARG A 53 17.85 -5.23 -2.44
C ARG A 53 19.00 -6.23 -2.40
N ASN A 54 18.66 -7.48 -2.10
CA ASN A 54 19.57 -8.60 -2.30
C ASN A 54 19.86 -8.77 -3.80
N LYS A 55 21.13 -8.66 -4.22
CA LYS A 55 21.51 -8.78 -5.64
C LYS A 55 21.07 -10.10 -6.31
N LYS A 56 20.81 -11.15 -5.53
CA LYS A 56 20.29 -12.44 -6.01
C LYS A 56 18.77 -12.45 -6.21
N SER A 57 18.03 -11.53 -5.61
CA SER A 57 16.57 -11.47 -5.78
C SER A 57 16.19 -10.80 -7.10
N PRO A 58 15.02 -11.11 -7.66
CA PRO A 58 14.44 -10.37 -8.79
C PRO A 58 14.34 -8.86 -8.49
N PRO A 59 14.79 -7.94 -9.38
CA PRO A 59 14.50 -6.51 -9.26
C PRO A 59 13.02 -6.21 -9.53
N ARG A 60 12.44 -5.31 -8.73
CA ARG A 60 11.02 -4.92 -8.79
C ARG A 60 10.88 -3.42 -9.00
N VAL A 61 9.74 -2.98 -9.50
CA VAL A 61 9.39 -1.55 -9.57
C VAL A 61 7.95 -1.39 -9.11
N PHE A 62 7.73 -0.43 -8.22
CA PHE A 62 6.42 -0.15 -7.65
C PHE A 62 5.89 1.15 -8.25
N ASN A 63 4.77 1.09 -8.95
CA ASN A 63 4.19 2.28 -9.59
C ASN A 63 2.67 2.29 -9.50
N THR A 64 2.16 3.30 -8.81
CA THR A 64 0.74 3.44 -8.51
C THR A 64 -0.07 4.17 -9.59
N GLN A 65 0.58 4.71 -10.63
CA GLN A 65 -0.05 5.60 -11.64
C GLN A 65 -0.04 5.06 -13.09
N ILE A 66 0.79 4.06 -13.43
CA ILE A 66 0.98 3.59 -14.83
C ILE A 66 -0.34 3.14 -15.51
N MET A 67 -1.30 2.57 -14.78
CA MET A 67 -2.56 2.06 -15.38
C MET A 67 -3.48 3.14 -15.95
N LYS A 68 -3.31 4.42 -15.58
CA LYS A 68 -4.05 5.51 -16.22
C LYS A 68 -3.59 5.78 -17.64
N ASN A 69 -2.41 5.27 -18.03
CA ASN A 69 -1.83 5.51 -19.33
C ASN A 69 -1.32 4.20 -19.93
N TYR A 70 -2.26 3.46 -20.54
CA TYR A 70 -2.01 2.19 -21.23
C TYR A 70 -0.83 2.28 -22.22
N TRP A 71 -0.61 3.45 -22.82
CA TRP A 71 0.53 3.72 -23.70
C TRP A 71 1.88 3.64 -22.99
N ILE A 72 1.98 4.10 -21.75
CA ILE A 72 3.21 3.99 -20.95
C ILE A 72 3.50 2.51 -20.65
N LEU A 73 2.48 1.75 -20.29
CA LEU A 73 2.62 0.32 -20.04
C LEU A 73 3.06 -0.41 -21.31
N GLN A 74 2.44 -0.14 -22.45
CA GLN A 74 2.82 -0.74 -23.73
C GLN A 74 4.21 -0.29 -24.21
N TYR A 75 4.61 0.95 -23.92
CA TYR A 75 5.96 1.44 -24.15
C TYR A 75 6.99 0.72 -23.28
N LEU A 76 6.72 0.57 -21.98
CA LEU A 76 7.59 -0.16 -21.04
C LEU A 76 7.72 -1.64 -21.41
N LEU A 77 6.63 -2.27 -21.86
CA LEU A 77 6.62 -3.67 -22.33
C LEU A 77 7.29 -3.86 -23.69
N SER A 78 7.38 -2.82 -24.53
CA SER A 78 8.01 -2.89 -25.86
C SER A 78 9.52 -2.66 -25.83
N LYS A 79 10.08 -2.25 -24.68
CA LYS A 79 11.52 -2.18 -24.49
C LYS A 79 12.04 -3.53 -23.99
N ASP A 80 12.77 -4.23 -24.85
CA ASP A 80 13.70 -5.31 -24.43
C ASP A 80 14.69 -4.71 -23.44
N SER A 81 14.36 -4.80 -22.17
CA SER A 81 15.31 -4.59 -21.09
C SER A 81 15.37 -5.87 -20.29
N ASP A 82 16.18 -6.80 -20.79
CA ASP A 82 16.56 -8.06 -20.14
C ASP A 82 17.09 -7.87 -18.69
N PHE A 83 17.27 -6.62 -18.24
CA PHE A 83 17.89 -6.27 -16.96
C PHE A 83 17.05 -5.46 -15.96
N LEU A 84 15.96 -4.78 -16.34
CA LEU A 84 15.51 -3.63 -15.51
C LEU A 84 14.24 -3.82 -14.67
N MET A 85 13.35 -4.78 -14.98
CA MET A 85 12.06 -4.82 -14.31
C MET A 85 11.47 -6.23 -14.32
N ARG A 86 11.45 -6.94 -13.19
CA ARG A 86 10.86 -8.29 -13.16
C ARG A 86 9.44 -8.32 -12.66
N MET A 87 8.98 -7.30 -11.92
CA MET A 87 7.61 -7.17 -11.45
C MET A 87 7.22 -5.71 -11.31
N CYS A 88 6.16 -5.30 -12.01
CA CYS A 88 5.51 -4.00 -11.82
C CYS A 88 4.27 -4.18 -10.96
N PHE A 89 4.12 -3.49 -9.82
CA PHE A 89 2.86 -3.52 -9.07
C PHE A 89 2.00 -2.34 -9.46
N LEU A 90 0.89 -2.60 -10.14
CA LEU A 90 -0.08 -1.59 -10.54
C LEU A 90 -1.34 -1.64 -9.68
N ILE A 91 -1.92 -0.46 -9.46
CA ILE A 91 -3.08 -0.26 -8.57
C ILE A 91 -4.20 0.37 -9.39
N HIS A 92 -5.38 -0.25 -9.37
CA HIS A 92 -6.51 0.28 -10.11
C HIS A 92 -7.81 0.12 -9.32
N ASN A 93 -8.77 0.99 -9.66
CA ASN A 93 -10.14 1.11 -9.16
C ASN A 93 -10.34 2.11 -8.01
N HIS A 94 -11.30 3.03 -8.22
CA HIS A 94 -11.73 4.14 -7.37
C HIS A 94 -12.35 3.66 -6.06
N GLY A 95 -11.53 2.99 -5.25
CA GLY A 95 -11.83 2.61 -3.89
C GLY A 95 -11.69 1.14 -3.56
N HIS A 96 -11.08 0.30 -4.41
CA HIS A 96 -10.64 -1.06 -4.05
C HIS A 96 -9.18 -1.24 -4.47
N PHE A 97 -8.34 -1.81 -3.61
CA PHE A 97 -6.92 -2.03 -3.89
C PHE A 97 -6.63 -3.48 -4.31
N TYR A 98 -5.99 -3.65 -5.47
CA TYR A 98 -5.41 -4.91 -5.92
C TYR A 98 -4.08 -4.65 -6.64
N GLY A 99 -3.25 -5.70 -6.75
CA GLY A 99 -1.98 -5.67 -7.45
C GLY A 99 -2.08 -6.37 -8.79
N LEU A 100 -1.72 -5.68 -9.87
CA LEU A 100 -1.46 -6.29 -11.16
C LEU A 100 0.05 -6.33 -11.38
N ILE A 101 0.60 -7.54 -11.51
CA ILE A 101 2.02 -7.85 -11.57
C ILE A 101 2.41 -8.33 -12.96
N PHE A 102 3.41 -7.69 -13.55
CA PHE A 102 3.99 -8.07 -14.83
C PHE A 102 5.29 -8.80 -14.61
N ASN A 103 5.32 -10.11 -14.85
CA ASN A 103 6.58 -10.82 -14.91
C ASN A 103 7.16 -10.67 -16.31
N LEU A 104 8.24 -9.90 -16.45
CA LEU A 104 8.87 -9.69 -17.77
C LEU A 104 9.83 -10.81 -18.17
N THR A 105 10.27 -11.64 -17.22
CA THR A 105 11.15 -12.79 -17.51
C THR A 105 10.37 -14.00 -18.02
N ASN A 106 9.17 -14.19 -17.50
CA ASN A 106 8.19 -15.14 -18.02
C ASN A 106 6.90 -14.34 -18.24
N PRO A 107 6.52 -14.01 -19.50
CA PRO A 107 5.44 -13.08 -19.82
C PRO A 107 4.09 -13.58 -19.30
N GLU A 108 3.89 -13.38 -18.00
CA GLU A 108 2.71 -13.70 -17.24
C GLU A 108 2.21 -12.42 -16.57
N HIS A 109 0.91 -12.17 -16.71
CA HIS A 109 0.21 -11.17 -15.94
C HIS A 109 -0.42 -11.84 -14.73
N ILE A 110 -0.03 -11.43 -13.54
CA ILE A 110 -0.53 -11.99 -12.30
C ILE A 110 -1.40 -10.94 -11.62
N ILE A 111 -2.64 -11.31 -11.29
CA ILE A 111 -3.54 -10.48 -10.49
C ILE A 111 -3.56 -11.04 -9.07
N ILE A 112 -3.19 -10.20 -8.11
CA ILE A 112 -3.32 -10.47 -6.68
C ILE A 112 -4.35 -9.52 -6.09
N ASP A 113 -5.44 -10.10 -5.62
CA ASP A 113 -6.58 -9.38 -5.08
C ASP A 113 -6.97 -9.97 -3.72
N SER A 114 -7.38 -9.10 -2.79
CA SER A 114 -7.90 -9.51 -1.50
C SER A 114 -9.28 -10.17 -1.61
N ILE A 115 -10.05 -9.89 -2.67
CA ILE A 115 -11.39 -10.46 -2.90
C ILE A 115 -11.31 -11.69 -3.81
N ARG A 116 -11.99 -12.77 -3.41
CA ARG A 116 -12.16 -13.96 -4.24
C ARG A 116 -13.34 -13.82 -5.20
N TYR A 117 -13.05 -13.45 -6.44
CA TYR A 117 -14.06 -13.45 -7.50
C TYR A 117 -14.24 -14.82 -8.18
N THR A 118 -15.42 -15.07 -8.74
CA THR A 118 -15.69 -16.24 -9.61
C THR A 118 -15.99 -15.85 -11.06
N LYS A 119 -16.18 -14.54 -11.34
CA LYS A 119 -16.42 -13.98 -12.67
C LYS A 119 -15.15 -13.96 -13.53
N LYS A 120 -15.32 -13.68 -14.83
CA LYS A 120 -14.20 -13.50 -15.77
C LYS A 120 -13.38 -12.26 -15.40
N VAL A 121 -12.12 -12.23 -15.83
CA VAL A 121 -11.18 -11.16 -15.48
C VAL A 121 -11.63 -9.83 -16.06
N GLU A 122 -12.11 -9.82 -17.30
CA GLU A 122 -12.55 -8.64 -18.02
C GLU A 122 -13.74 -7.97 -17.32
N ASP A 123 -14.63 -8.78 -16.74
CA ASP A 123 -15.82 -8.31 -15.99
C ASP A 123 -15.46 -7.60 -14.67
N ILE A 124 -14.28 -7.88 -14.11
CA ILE A 124 -13.86 -7.38 -12.79
C ILE A 124 -12.87 -6.23 -12.95
N TYR A 125 -11.91 -6.41 -13.86
CA TYR A 125 -10.72 -5.58 -13.94
C TYR A 125 -10.67 -4.73 -15.23
N GLY A 126 -11.57 -4.99 -16.19
CA GLY A 126 -11.60 -4.32 -17.49
C GLY A 126 -10.59 -4.90 -18.48
N GLU A 127 -10.24 -4.12 -19.50
CA GLU A 127 -9.22 -4.51 -20.48
C GLU A 127 -7.82 -4.49 -19.83
N ILE A 128 -7.21 -5.68 -19.75
CA ILE A 128 -5.82 -5.87 -19.32
C ILE A 128 -4.98 -6.14 -20.59
N PRO A 129 -3.70 -5.73 -20.65
CA PRO A 129 -2.87 -5.95 -21.84
C PRO A 129 -2.89 -7.40 -22.35
N LYS A 130 -2.71 -7.57 -23.65
CA LYS A 130 -2.97 -8.77 -24.49
C LYS A 130 -2.45 -10.15 -24.04
N LEU A 131 -1.74 -10.30 -22.92
CA LEU A 131 -1.42 -11.63 -22.36
C LEU A 131 -2.53 -12.09 -21.42
N VAL A 132 -2.80 -13.40 -21.42
CA VAL A 132 -3.84 -14.01 -20.59
C VAL A 132 -3.50 -13.82 -19.10
N PRO A 133 -4.30 -13.04 -18.34
CA PRO A 133 -4.04 -12.80 -16.94
C PRO A 133 -4.38 -14.02 -16.08
N LYS A 134 -3.47 -14.36 -15.16
CA LYS A 134 -3.67 -15.38 -14.13
C LYS A 134 -4.06 -14.72 -12.82
N LYS A 135 -5.27 -14.98 -12.34
CA LYS A 135 -5.69 -14.57 -11.00
C LYS A 135 -5.16 -15.57 -9.96
N MET A 136 -4.38 -15.09 -9.00
CA MET A 136 -3.91 -15.93 -7.89
C MET A 136 -5.08 -16.28 -6.97
N LYS A 137 -5.16 -17.56 -6.60
CA LYS A 137 -6.06 -18.04 -5.55
C LYS A 137 -5.28 -18.20 -4.26
N MET A 138 -5.73 -17.54 -3.20
CA MET A 138 -5.10 -17.61 -1.89
C MET A 138 -6.14 -17.91 -0.81
N ALA A 139 -5.78 -18.75 0.16
CA ALA A 139 -6.72 -19.28 1.13
C ALA A 139 -7.33 -18.21 2.06
N TRP A 140 -6.59 -17.11 2.29
CA TRP A 140 -7.00 -15.99 3.15
C TRP A 140 -7.86 -14.93 2.43
N GLN A 141 -8.14 -15.08 1.13
CA GLN A 141 -8.97 -14.12 0.39
C GLN A 141 -10.37 -14.01 1.00
N THR A 142 -10.92 -12.80 0.97
CA THR A 142 -12.25 -12.51 1.52
C THR A 142 -13.34 -12.75 0.47
N LYS A 143 -14.58 -12.97 0.95
CA LYS A 143 -15.77 -13.08 0.09
C LYS A 143 -16.34 -11.73 -0.33
N ALA A 144 -16.02 -10.67 0.41
CA ALA A 144 -16.55 -9.33 0.23
C ALA A 144 -15.46 -8.28 0.47
N LYS A 145 -15.69 -7.07 -0.02
CA LYS A 145 -14.81 -5.92 0.15
C LYS A 145 -14.64 -5.58 1.63
N THR A 146 -13.42 -5.24 2.00
CA THR A 146 -13.06 -4.81 3.36
C THR A 146 -12.34 -3.46 3.30
N ASN A 147 -12.14 -2.83 4.45
CA ASN A 147 -11.33 -1.62 4.57
C ASN A 147 -9.81 -1.92 4.65
N ASP A 148 -9.43 -3.20 4.53
CA ASP A 148 -8.07 -3.69 4.68
C ASP A 148 -7.41 -4.08 3.36
N ASP A 149 -8.11 -3.95 2.23
CA ASP A 149 -7.61 -4.17 0.87
C ASP A 149 -6.25 -3.47 0.61
N GLY A 150 -6.09 -2.24 1.08
CA GLY A 150 -4.82 -1.51 1.03
C GLY A 150 -3.70 -2.18 1.81
N ILE A 151 -3.98 -2.78 2.97
CA ILE A 151 -2.98 -3.49 3.79
C ILE A 151 -2.54 -4.79 3.13
N PHE A 152 -3.49 -5.54 2.55
CA PHE A 152 -3.16 -6.72 1.73
C PHE A 152 -2.24 -6.32 0.58
N LEU A 153 -2.60 -5.27 -0.17
CA LEU A 153 -1.78 -4.78 -1.28
C LEU A 153 -0.38 -4.36 -0.83
N MET A 154 -0.24 -3.58 0.25
CA MET A 154 1.07 -3.18 0.78
C MET A 154 1.93 -4.40 1.15
N ARG A 155 1.30 -5.45 1.71
CA ARG A 155 1.99 -6.71 2.04
C ARG A 155 2.42 -7.49 0.81
N HIS A 156 1.60 -7.53 -0.24
CA HIS A 156 1.98 -8.12 -1.52
C HIS A 156 3.15 -7.39 -2.15
N MET A 157 3.11 -6.05 -2.19
CA MET A 157 4.21 -5.23 -2.71
C MET A 157 5.51 -5.50 -1.94
N GLU A 158 5.44 -5.61 -0.61
CA GLU A 158 6.62 -5.88 0.22
C GLU A 158 7.23 -7.26 -0.06
N LYS A 159 6.39 -8.31 -0.07
CA LYS A 159 6.84 -9.70 0.08
C LYS A 159 6.91 -10.50 -1.20
N TYR A 160 6.12 -10.16 -2.22
CA TYR A 160 6.06 -10.97 -3.44
C TYR A 160 7.36 -10.82 -4.22
N MET A 161 7.94 -11.95 -4.63
CA MET A 161 9.21 -12.10 -5.35
C MET A 161 9.08 -12.97 -6.60
N GLY A 162 7.85 -13.26 -7.04
CA GLY A 162 7.58 -14.12 -8.20
C GLY A 162 7.34 -15.58 -7.85
N GLU A 163 7.00 -15.88 -6.60
CA GLU A 163 6.61 -17.21 -6.16
C GLU A 163 5.39 -17.73 -6.94
N LYS A 164 5.37 -19.06 -7.17
CA LYS A 164 4.20 -19.74 -7.72
C LYS A 164 3.04 -19.71 -6.73
N GLU A 165 1.81 -19.83 -7.23
CA GLU A 165 0.58 -19.81 -6.43
C GLU A 165 0.63 -20.76 -5.23
N GLU A 166 1.15 -21.97 -5.40
CA GLU A 166 1.17 -23.00 -4.35
C GLU A 166 2.15 -22.67 -3.21
N LYS A 167 3.09 -21.76 -3.46
CA LYS A 167 4.11 -21.32 -2.49
C LYS A 167 3.86 -19.92 -1.95
N TRP A 168 2.83 -19.22 -2.46
CA TRP A 168 2.57 -17.84 -2.09
C TRP A 168 1.76 -17.75 -0.80
N ASP A 169 2.41 -17.29 0.27
CA ASP A 169 1.78 -16.99 1.57
C ASP A 169 2.21 -15.60 2.06
N VAL A 170 1.24 -14.80 2.49
CA VAL A 170 1.47 -13.47 3.11
C VAL A 170 1.47 -13.53 4.63
N GLU A 171 1.49 -14.74 5.19
CA GLU A 171 1.55 -15.04 6.63
C GLU A 171 0.29 -14.56 7.38
N LEU A 172 -0.84 -14.37 6.67
CA LEU A 172 -2.09 -13.89 7.25
C LEU A 172 -2.92 -15.05 7.85
N GLY A 173 -2.87 -16.25 7.26
CA GLY A 173 -3.61 -17.43 7.71
C GLY A 173 -5.12 -17.35 7.47
N GLU A 174 -5.83 -18.46 7.67
CA GLU A 174 -7.27 -18.60 7.34
C GLU A 174 -8.23 -18.17 8.46
N ASP A 175 -7.76 -18.12 9.72
CA ASP A 175 -8.58 -17.82 10.90
C ASP A 175 -8.86 -16.32 11.04
N SER A 176 -10.11 -15.92 10.85
CA SER A 176 -10.57 -14.52 10.79
C SER A 176 -10.19 -13.68 12.01
N VAL A 177 -10.18 -14.24 13.23
CA VAL A 177 -9.79 -13.50 14.44
C VAL A 177 -8.27 -13.28 14.49
N ARG A 178 -7.49 -14.29 14.08
CA ARG A 178 -6.04 -14.17 13.96
C ARG A 178 -5.67 -13.19 12.84
N THR A 179 -6.43 -13.20 11.75
CA THR A 179 -6.25 -12.29 10.61
C THR A 179 -6.47 -10.83 11.02
N SER A 180 -7.52 -10.49 11.77
CA SER A 180 -7.74 -9.12 12.25
C SER A 180 -6.61 -8.59 13.15
N LYS A 181 -6.09 -9.43 14.07
CA LYS A 181 -4.94 -9.04 14.92
C LYS A 181 -3.67 -8.84 14.10
N LYS A 182 -3.42 -9.69 13.09
CA LYS A 182 -2.27 -9.54 12.19
C LYS A 182 -2.39 -8.29 11.33
N ILE A 183 -3.57 -8.00 10.79
CA ILE A 183 -3.85 -6.76 10.05
C ILE A 183 -3.59 -5.53 10.92
N ALA A 184 -4.06 -5.53 12.18
CA ALA A 184 -3.79 -4.43 13.10
C ALA A 184 -2.27 -4.23 13.35
N LYS A 185 -1.52 -5.33 13.49
CA LYS A 185 -0.05 -5.28 13.59
C LYS A 185 0.61 -4.74 12.32
N LEU A 186 0.14 -5.15 11.14
CA LEU A 186 0.65 -4.64 9.86
C LEU A 186 0.37 -3.14 9.70
N ARG A 187 -0.83 -2.68 10.08
CA ARG A 187 -1.19 -1.25 10.13
C ARG A 187 -0.19 -0.46 10.98
N THR A 188 0.08 -0.92 12.21
CA THR A 188 1.07 -0.29 13.08
C THR A 188 2.48 -0.36 12.51
N PHE A 189 2.87 -1.49 11.92
CA PHE A 189 4.17 -1.66 11.30
C PHE A 189 4.40 -0.68 10.15
N TYR A 190 3.47 -0.58 9.20
CA TYR A 190 3.61 0.33 8.07
C TYR A 190 3.55 1.80 8.49
N VAL A 191 2.73 2.15 9.49
CA VAL A 191 2.74 3.49 10.09
C VAL A 191 4.13 3.82 10.64
N ALA A 192 4.68 2.93 11.47
CA ALA A 192 6.01 3.16 12.04
C ALA A 192 7.09 3.22 10.95
N LYS A 193 7.02 2.34 9.94
CA LYS A 193 7.97 2.32 8.83
C LYS A 193 7.92 3.59 8.01
N LEU A 194 6.73 4.06 7.59
CA LEU A 194 6.59 5.31 6.83
C LEU A 194 7.02 6.55 7.64
N ALA A 195 6.59 6.66 8.90
CA ALA A 195 6.92 7.80 9.75
C ALA A 195 8.42 7.93 10.04
N ASN A 196 9.13 6.80 10.10
CA ASN A 196 10.54 6.73 10.51
C ASN A 196 11.49 6.31 9.38
N HIS A 197 11.02 6.21 8.14
CA HIS A 197 11.91 5.84 7.04
C HIS A 197 12.93 6.95 6.78
N GLN A 198 14.17 6.60 6.42
CA GLN A 198 15.25 7.58 6.21
C GLN A 198 14.97 8.59 5.09
N ILE A 199 14.10 8.25 4.14
CA ILE A 199 13.72 9.18 3.06
C ILE A 199 12.69 10.22 3.50
N ASN A 200 12.12 10.06 4.69
CA ASN A 200 11.11 10.96 5.22
C ASN A 200 11.77 12.15 5.93
N LYS A 201 11.64 13.34 5.35
CA LYS A 201 12.13 14.61 5.92
C LYS A 201 11.52 14.95 7.27
N GLN A 202 10.33 14.43 7.56
CA GLN A 202 9.60 14.69 8.80
C GLN A 202 10.05 13.79 9.97
N ILE A 203 11.04 12.89 9.78
CA ILE A 203 11.46 11.91 10.80
C ILE A 203 11.78 12.55 12.16
N LYS A 204 12.50 13.69 12.20
CA LYS A 204 12.88 14.34 13.44
C LYS A 204 11.66 14.82 14.22
N LEU A 205 10.76 15.54 13.55
CA LEU A 205 9.52 16.04 14.14
C LEU A 205 8.60 14.89 14.58
N ASN A 206 8.44 13.87 13.72
CA ASN A 206 7.65 12.68 14.05
C ASN A 206 8.15 11.97 15.31
N VAL A 207 9.47 11.83 15.47
CA VAL A 207 10.10 11.22 16.64
C VAL A 207 9.92 12.09 17.88
N GLU A 208 10.17 13.40 17.77
CA GLU A 208 9.96 14.35 18.88
C GLU A 208 8.52 14.33 19.39
N GLU A 209 7.54 14.41 18.49
CA GLU A 209 6.12 14.33 18.86
C GLU A 209 5.75 12.98 19.47
N ALA A 210 6.27 11.87 18.92
CA ALA A 210 6.02 10.55 19.48
C ALA A 210 6.61 10.42 20.90
N LEU A 211 7.78 11.01 21.15
CA LEU A 211 8.40 11.05 22.46
C LEU A 211 7.58 11.90 23.44
N GLU A 212 7.14 13.10 23.05
CA GLU A 212 6.26 13.94 23.89
C GLU A 212 4.94 13.22 24.20
N PHE A 213 4.32 12.60 23.19
CA PHE A 213 3.11 11.80 23.39
C PHE A 213 3.35 10.64 24.36
N SER A 214 4.52 9.99 24.31
CA SER A 214 4.85 8.85 25.18
C SER A 214 4.97 9.22 26.67
N LYS A 215 5.28 10.48 26.99
CA LYS A 215 5.36 10.99 28.38
C LYS A 215 3.99 11.11 29.04
N LEU A 216 2.92 11.15 28.26
CA LEU A 216 1.55 11.27 28.76
C LEU A 216 1.07 9.94 29.38
N ASP A 217 0.27 10.03 30.44
CA ASP A 217 -0.34 8.87 31.05
C ASP A 217 -1.30 8.15 30.08
N LYS A 218 -1.57 6.86 30.35
CA LYS A 218 -2.38 6.02 29.46
C LYS A 218 -3.79 6.59 29.24
N LYS A 219 -4.42 7.19 30.25
CA LYS A 219 -5.78 7.72 30.14
C LYS A 219 -5.79 8.92 29.20
N THR A 220 -4.83 9.84 29.35
CA THR A 220 -4.66 11.00 28.47
C THR A 220 -4.35 10.58 27.03
N ARG A 221 -3.44 9.63 26.82
CA ARG A 221 -3.14 9.10 25.48
C ARG A 221 -4.37 8.50 24.79
N CYS A 222 -5.14 7.68 25.51
CA CYS A 222 -6.37 7.09 24.97
C CYS A 222 -7.40 8.17 24.59
N MET A 223 -7.53 9.22 25.40
CA MET A 223 -8.43 10.34 25.14
C MET A 223 -8.04 11.08 23.86
N LEU A 224 -6.78 11.48 23.74
CA LEU A 224 -6.26 12.20 22.56
C LEU A 224 -6.40 11.37 21.26
N VAL A 225 -6.12 10.06 21.33
CA VAL A 225 -6.31 9.17 20.16
C VAL A 225 -7.78 9.12 19.75
N LYS A 226 -8.70 9.01 20.71
CA LYS A 226 -10.14 8.98 20.45
C LYS A 226 -10.62 10.30 19.84
N GLU A 227 -10.26 11.44 20.44
CA GLU A 227 -10.59 12.77 19.94
C GLU A 227 -10.07 13.01 18.53
N GLY A 228 -8.81 12.62 18.25
CA GLY A 228 -8.25 12.69 16.91
C GLY A 228 -9.03 11.84 15.90
N SER A 229 -9.50 10.65 16.32
CA SER A 229 -10.33 9.79 15.45
C SER A 229 -11.64 10.47 15.08
N GLU A 230 -12.34 11.00 16.09
CA GLU A 230 -13.63 11.67 15.90
C GLU A 230 -13.49 12.96 15.07
N ALA A 231 -12.42 13.71 15.26
CA ALA A 231 -12.12 14.90 14.48
C ALA A 231 -11.90 14.55 12.99
N ARG A 232 -11.16 13.47 12.72
CA ARG A 232 -10.91 12.98 11.36
C ARG A 232 -12.19 12.47 10.69
N ASP A 233 -13.02 11.71 11.39
CA ASP A 233 -14.29 11.21 10.85
C ASP A 233 -15.22 12.37 10.46
N LYS A 234 -15.27 13.43 11.27
CA LYS A 234 -15.99 14.67 10.95
C LYS A 234 -15.46 15.37 9.70
N LEU A 235 -14.15 15.32 9.45
CA LEU A 235 -13.55 15.91 8.24
C LEU A 235 -13.88 15.12 6.98
N GLU A 236 -13.99 13.79 7.06
CA GLU A 236 -14.39 12.96 5.91
C GLU A 236 -15.89 13.09 5.60
N MET A 237 -16.75 13.19 6.62
CA MET A 237 -18.19 13.41 6.43
C MET A 237 -18.52 14.75 5.74
N LYS A 238 -17.66 15.77 5.89
CA LYS A 238 -17.84 17.09 5.24
C LYS A 238 -17.47 17.10 3.74
N LYS A 239 -16.92 16.01 3.21
CA LYS A 239 -16.53 15.88 1.80
C LYS A 239 -17.55 15.09 0.96
N VAL A 240 -18.64 14.63 1.58
CA VAL A 240 -19.79 13.97 0.95
C VAL A 240 -20.91 15.00 0.81
#